data_AF-A0AAW0ATW6-F1
#
_entry.id   AF-A0AAW0ATW6-F1
#
_cell.length_a   1.000
_cell.length_b   1.000
_cell.length_c   1.000
_cell.angle_alpha   90.00
_cell.angle_beta   90.00
_cell.angle_gamma   90.00
#
_symmetry.space_group_name_H-M   'P 1'
#
loop_
_entity.id
_entity.type
_entity.pdbx_description
1 polymer ?
#
loop_
_entity_poly.entity_id
_entity_poly.type
_entity_poly.pdbx_seq_one_letter_code
_entity_poly.pdbx_strand_id
1 'polypeptide(L)'
;KFCSMGGCPGTRNLRQCAKCKTVYYCSKECQRSHWLFHKSVCNHNIKAWTVRGNTEGQEPFLQKNLRHWVIRFQTTLLATCIRALNLKSDWDRLDQVGLVISGEPRPHPHPGSRWRITAADVCSNDEITEILQEAGLWEQYRDEIFPLHNAARERLRNDSRERWDYVYALTFAANDGKDKFEGEHSPTFRFTPFDVGRGVVDALPNEFFEVDWLQDLRSRIEEDRPMNNVPFAI
;
A
#
# COMPACT_ATOMS: atom_id res chain seq x y z
N LYS A 1 -13.17 -10.95 -6.37
CA LYS A 1 -13.51 -10.01 -5.26
C LYS A 1 -13.37 -10.78 -3.96
N PHE A 2 -12.95 -10.14 -2.87
CA PHE A 2 -12.77 -10.76 -1.56
C PHE A 2 -12.94 -9.68 -0.47
N CYS A 3 -13.16 -10.08 0.77
CA CYS A 3 -13.21 -9.17 1.90
C CYS A 3 -11.87 -8.46 2.06
N SER A 4 -11.88 -7.13 2.06
CA SER A 4 -10.69 -6.28 2.18
C SER A 4 -10.18 -6.17 3.61
N MET A 5 -10.86 -6.79 4.57
CA MET A 5 -10.30 -6.97 5.90
C MET A 5 -9.21 -8.04 5.86
N GLY A 6 -7.98 -7.69 6.26
CA GLY A 6 -6.86 -8.61 6.36
C GLY A 6 -7.24 -9.89 7.14
N GLY A 7 -6.83 -11.04 6.61
CA GLY A 7 -7.11 -12.35 7.23
C GLY A 7 -8.55 -12.86 7.11
N CYS A 8 -9.50 -12.06 6.62
CA CYS A 8 -10.89 -12.51 6.47
C CYS A 8 -11.06 -13.39 5.22
N PRO A 9 -11.53 -14.65 5.35
CA PRO A 9 -11.74 -15.54 4.20
C PRO A 9 -13.04 -15.23 3.43
N GLY A 10 -13.78 -14.17 3.79
CA GLY A 10 -15.10 -13.86 3.24
C GLY A 10 -15.05 -13.55 1.74
N THR A 11 -15.75 -14.34 0.93
CA THR A 11 -15.83 -14.17 -0.54
C THR A 11 -17.27 -13.96 -1.05
N ARG A 12 -18.28 -14.16 -0.20
CA ARG A 12 -19.71 -14.06 -0.55
C ARG A 12 -20.35 -12.83 0.11
N ASN A 13 -21.49 -12.38 -0.44
CA ASN A 13 -22.30 -11.26 0.07
C ASN A 13 -21.51 -9.96 0.30
N LEU A 14 -20.54 -9.70 -0.59
CA LEU A 14 -19.62 -8.59 -0.47
C LEU A 14 -20.29 -7.24 -0.77
N ARG A 15 -20.19 -6.30 0.16
CA ARG A 15 -20.65 -4.92 0.05
C ARG A 15 -19.48 -4.00 -0.26
N GLN A 16 -19.64 -3.11 -1.24
CA GLN A 16 -18.61 -2.13 -1.58
C GLN A 16 -18.54 -1.01 -0.55
N CYS A 17 -17.35 -0.45 -0.34
CA CYS A 17 -17.23 0.85 0.32
C CYS A 17 -18.02 1.89 -0.48
N ALA A 18 -19.03 2.50 0.14
CA ALA A 18 -19.91 3.48 -0.52
C ALA A 18 -19.14 4.71 -1.04
N LYS A 19 -18.00 5.02 -0.42
CA LYS A 19 -17.21 6.22 -0.71
C LYS A 19 -16.24 6.02 -1.88
N CYS A 20 -15.28 5.10 -1.76
CA CYS A 20 -14.28 4.89 -2.82
C CYS A 20 -14.70 3.86 -3.87
N LYS A 21 -15.67 2.98 -3.57
CA LYS A 21 -16.14 1.88 -4.45
C LYS A 21 -15.06 0.88 -4.89
N THR A 22 -13.84 0.95 -4.35
CA THR A 22 -12.72 0.07 -4.74
C THR A 22 -12.60 -1.19 -3.86
N VAL A 23 -12.96 -1.11 -2.58
CA VAL A 23 -12.83 -2.22 -1.62
C VAL A 23 -14.18 -2.86 -1.26
N TYR A 24 -14.14 -4.09 -0.76
CA TYR A 24 -15.32 -4.92 -0.52
C TYR A 24 -15.29 -5.54 0.88
N TYR A 25 -16.45 -5.72 1.52
CA TYR A 25 -16.56 -6.29 2.87
C TYR A 25 -17.69 -7.31 2.95
N CYS A 26 -17.46 -8.45 3.60
CA CYS A 26 -18.52 -9.43 3.84
C CYS A 26 -19.51 -8.99 4.93
N SER A 27 -19.11 -8.06 5.81
CA SER A 27 -19.94 -7.58 6.92
C SER A 27 -19.60 -6.13 7.31
N LYS A 28 -20.46 -5.49 8.11
CA LYS A 28 -20.21 -4.14 8.64
C LYS A 28 -19.06 -4.13 9.64
N GLU A 29 -18.85 -5.24 10.34
CA GLU A 29 -17.77 -5.45 11.31
C GLU A 29 -16.44 -5.43 10.58
N CYS A 30 -16.29 -6.20 9.48
CA CYS A 30 -15.09 -6.16 8.64
C CYS A 30 -14.82 -4.76 8.07
N GLN A 31 -15.87 -4.03 7.69
CA GLN A 31 -15.71 -2.65 7.23
C GLN A 31 -15.20 -1.72 8.35
N ARG A 32 -15.77 -1.82 9.56
CA ARG A 32 -15.39 -0.99 10.72
C ARG A 32 -13.96 -1.29 11.16
N SER A 33 -13.60 -2.56 11.27
CA SER A 33 -12.24 -2.98 11.64
C SER A 33 -11.20 -2.53 10.59
N HIS A 34 -11.54 -2.60 9.30
CA HIS A 34 -10.66 -2.13 8.24
C HIS A 34 -10.59 -0.60 8.15
N TRP A 35 -11.59 0.14 8.68
CA TRP A 35 -11.70 1.58 8.48
C TRP A 35 -10.47 2.35 8.97
N LEU A 36 -9.85 1.90 10.07
CA LEU A 36 -8.62 2.51 10.61
C LEU A 36 -7.52 2.61 9.56
N PHE A 37 -7.30 1.55 8.78
CA PHE A 37 -6.30 1.50 7.71
C PHE A 37 -6.84 2.04 6.39
N HIS A 38 -8.14 1.84 6.14
CA HIS A 38 -8.76 2.19 4.87
C HIS A 38 -8.99 3.70 4.72
N LYS A 39 -9.18 4.46 5.80
CA LYS A 39 -9.65 5.85 5.75
C LYS A 39 -8.79 6.74 4.84
N SER A 40 -7.47 6.71 5.00
CA SER A 40 -6.55 7.53 4.21
C SER A 40 -6.53 7.10 2.75
N VAL A 41 -6.38 5.80 2.49
CA VAL A 41 -6.40 5.21 1.15
C VAL A 41 -7.76 5.48 0.46
N CYS A 42 -8.86 5.46 1.21
CA CYS A 42 -10.20 5.77 0.71
C CYS A 42 -10.28 7.21 0.20
N ASN A 43 -9.68 8.16 0.90
CA ASN A 43 -9.69 9.57 0.52
C ASN A 43 -8.77 9.84 -0.69
N HIS A 44 -7.60 9.18 -0.76
CA HIS A 44 -6.69 9.28 -1.89
C HIS A 44 -7.30 8.68 -3.16
N ASN A 45 -7.91 7.50 -3.06
CA ASN A 45 -8.49 6.79 -4.21
C ASN A 45 -9.63 7.57 -4.89
N ILE A 46 -10.43 8.35 -4.16
CA ILE A 46 -11.49 9.18 -4.77
C ILE A 46 -10.89 10.22 -5.70
N LYS A 47 -9.85 10.92 -5.22
CA LYS A 47 -9.26 12.04 -5.94
C LYS A 47 -8.50 11.58 -7.19
N ALA A 48 -7.75 10.49 -7.08
CA ALA A 48 -7.09 9.84 -8.23
C ALA A 48 -8.10 9.35 -9.28
N TRP A 49 -9.30 8.91 -8.88
CA TRP A 49 -10.36 8.53 -9.81
C TRP A 49 -11.00 9.72 -10.54
N THR A 50 -11.21 10.85 -9.85
CA THR A 50 -11.76 12.07 -10.49
C THR A 50 -10.78 12.72 -11.46
N VAL A 51 -9.47 12.63 -11.22
CA VAL A 51 -8.45 13.21 -12.11
C VAL A 51 -8.32 12.41 -13.41
N ARG A 52 -8.49 11.09 -13.38
CA ARG A 52 -8.40 10.21 -14.57
C ARG A 52 -9.56 10.34 -15.56
N GLY A 53 -10.49 11.30 -15.40
CA GLY A 53 -11.57 11.54 -16.36
C GLY A 53 -12.45 10.33 -16.67
N ASN A 54 -12.54 9.36 -15.75
CA ASN A 54 -13.17 8.07 -16.02
C ASN A 54 -14.70 8.20 -15.96
N THR A 55 -15.29 8.67 -17.05
CA THR A 55 -16.74 8.71 -17.28
C THR A 55 -17.31 7.33 -17.67
N GLU A 56 -16.48 6.32 -17.99
CA GLU A 56 -16.93 4.97 -18.38
C GLU A 56 -16.12 3.81 -17.76
N GLY A 57 -15.92 3.87 -16.44
CA GLY A 57 -16.17 2.68 -15.61
C GLY A 57 -15.39 1.38 -15.87
N GLN A 58 -14.04 1.37 -15.75
CA GLN A 58 -13.30 0.24 -15.15
C GLN A 58 -11.81 0.58 -14.87
N GLU A 59 -11.34 0.21 -13.67
CA GLU A 59 -9.90 0.28 -13.31
C GLU A 59 -9.10 -0.72 -14.17
N PRO A 60 -7.92 -0.35 -14.73
CA PRO A 60 -7.08 -1.25 -15.51
C PRO A 60 -6.77 -2.55 -14.75
N PHE A 61 -6.58 -3.64 -15.49
CA PHE A 61 -6.52 -4.96 -14.90
C PHE A 61 -5.31 -5.11 -13.97
N LEU A 62 -4.12 -4.66 -14.38
CA LEU A 62 -2.92 -4.69 -13.54
C LEU A 62 -3.09 -3.82 -12.31
N GLN A 63 -3.58 -2.59 -12.48
CA GLN A 63 -3.85 -1.67 -11.37
C GLN A 63 -4.81 -2.28 -10.33
N LYS A 64 -5.84 -2.97 -10.80
CA LYS A 64 -6.80 -3.68 -9.96
C LYS A 64 -6.18 -4.88 -9.24
N ASN A 65 -5.35 -5.68 -9.92
CA ASN A 65 -4.67 -6.81 -9.28
C ASN A 65 -3.63 -6.34 -8.26
N LEU A 66 -2.86 -5.31 -8.59
CA LEU A 66 -1.91 -4.69 -7.67
C LEU A 66 -2.62 -4.09 -6.44
N ARG A 67 -3.78 -3.44 -6.65
CA ARG A 67 -4.62 -2.95 -5.54
C ARG A 67 -5.08 -4.10 -4.63
N HIS A 68 -5.51 -5.22 -5.20
CA HIS A 68 -5.89 -6.39 -4.41
C HIS A 68 -4.72 -6.92 -3.58
N TRP A 69 -3.51 -6.91 -4.14
CA TRP A 69 -2.31 -7.33 -3.44
C TRP A 69 -1.97 -6.40 -2.27
N VAL A 70 -1.94 -5.09 -2.51
CA VAL A 70 -1.73 -4.08 -1.45
C VAL A 70 -2.76 -4.22 -0.34
N ILE A 71 -4.04 -4.39 -0.67
CA ILE A 71 -5.10 -4.57 0.34
C ILE A 71 -4.86 -5.81 1.20
N ARG A 72 -4.45 -6.93 0.58
CA ARG A 72 -4.21 -8.18 1.31
C ARG A 72 -3.04 -8.05 2.27
N PHE A 73 -1.96 -7.40 1.85
CA PHE A 73 -0.71 -7.30 2.60
C PHE A 73 -0.53 -5.96 3.31
N GLN A 74 -1.54 -5.08 3.38
CA GLN A 74 -1.42 -3.72 3.90
C GLN A 74 -0.77 -3.64 5.29
N THR A 75 -1.12 -4.57 6.17
CA THR A 75 -0.62 -4.64 7.54
C THR A 75 0.84 -5.09 7.56
N THR A 76 1.20 -6.03 6.67
CA THR A 76 2.59 -6.41 6.42
C THR A 76 3.38 -5.22 5.88
N LEU A 77 2.86 -4.51 4.87
CA LEU A 77 3.54 -3.38 4.22
C LEU A 77 3.79 -2.23 5.21
N LEU A 78 2.81 -1.86 6.04
CA LEU A 78 3.00 -0.86 7.09
C LEU A 78 4.09 -1.28 8.08
N ALA A 79 4.05 -2.51 8.57
CA ALA A 79 5.07 -3.01 9.49
C ALA A 79 6.46 -3.02 8.86
N THR A 80 6.55 -3.44 7.58
CA THR A 80 7.79 -3.38 6.80
C THR A 80 8.28 -1.95 6.68
N CYS A 81 7.44 -0.98 6.34
CA CYS A 81 7.83 0.42 6.25
C CYS A 81 8.39 0.95 7.58
N ILE A 82 7.74 0.66 8.71
CA ILE A 82 8.20 1.10 10.03
C ILE A 82 9.60 0.56 10.35
N ARG A 83 9.87 -0.71 10.03
CA ARG A 83 11.16 -1.36 10.26
C ARG A 83 12.23 -0.87 9.28
N ALA A 84 11.92 -0.91 7.98
CA ALA A 84 12.87 -0.63 6.90
C ALA A 84 13.38 0.82 6.97
N LEU A 85 12.48 1.76 7.27
CA LEU A 85 12.85 3.17 7.44
C LEU A 85 13.39 3.48 8.84
N ASN A 86 13.47 2.50 9.75
CA ASN A 86 13.98 2.66 11.11
C ASN A 86 13.31 3.80 11.90
N LEU A 87 11.98 3.91 11.80
CA LEU A 87 11.23 5.07 12.30
C LEU A 87 11.29 5.27 13.83
N LYS A 88 11.62 4.23 14.59
CA LYS A 88 11.81 4.33 16.05
C LYS A 88 13.08 5.09 16.41
N SER A 89 14.12 4.95 15.61
CA SER A 89 15.40 5.61 15.86
C SER A 89 15.45 6.99 15.20
N ASP A 90 14.83 7.12 14.01
CA ASP A 90 14.88 8.34 13.22
C ASP A 90 13.54 8.58 12.51
N TRP A 91 12.75 9.48 13.08
CA TRP A 91 11.43 9.83 12.55
C TRP A 91 11.51 10.73 11.32
N ASP A 92 12.60 11.49 11.16
CA ASP A 92 12.76 12.44 10.05
C ASP A 92 12.99 11.69 8.73
N ARG A 93 13.26 10.37 8.77
CA ARG A 93 13.30 9.50 7.59
C ARG A 93 11.98 9.49 6.81
N LEU A 94 10.86 9.84 7.43
CA LEU A 94 9.58 10.04 6.72
C LEU A 94 9.64 11.11 5.62
N ASP A 95 10.53 12.09 5.76
CA ASP A 95 10.73 13.15 4.78
C ASP A 95 11.80 12.83 3.73
N GLN A 96 12.60 11.78 3.97
CA GLN A 96 13.84 11.53 3.22
C GLN A 96 13.76 10.31 2.31
N VAL A 97 13.04 9.28 2.74
CA VAL A 97 13.05 7.96 2.08
C VAL A 97 11.65 7.34 2.01
N GLY A 98 11.48 6.44 1.04
CA GLY A 98 10.30 5.61 0.87
C GLY A 98 10.69 4.14 0.64
N LEU A 99 9.75 3.23 0.87
CA LEU A 99 9.93 1.83 0.51
C LEU A 99 9.53 1.64 -0.96
N VAL A 100 10.45 1.20 -1.81
CA VAL A 100 10.16 0.82 -3.19
C VAL A 100 10.09 -0.70 -3.26
N ILE A 101 9.03 -1.24 -3.88
CA ILE A 101 8.84 -2.68 -4.05
C ILE A 101 8.59 -2.94 -5.53
N SER A 102 9.37 -3.85 -6.11
CA SER A 102 9.14 -4.38 -7.45
C SER A 102 8.63 -5.80 -7.36
N GLY A 103 7.63 -6.12 -8.17
CA GLY A 103 7.08 -7.45 -8.23
C GLY A 103 6.58 -7.81 -9.62
N GLU A 104 6.43 -9.11 -9.81
CA GLU A 104 5.91 -9.71 -11.03
C GLU A 104 4.74 -10.65 -10.70
N PRO A 105 3.87 -10.95 -11.68
CA PRO A 105 2.74 -11.85 -11.51
C PRO A 105 3.18 -13.25 -11.08
N ARG A 106 2.30 -13.93 -10.33
CA ARG A 106 2.41 -15.37 -10.05
C ARG A 106 1.03 -16.04 -10.02
N PRO A 107 0.95 -17.35 -10.29
CA PRO A 107 -0.29 -18.09 -10.19
C PRO A 107 -0.70 -18.22 -8.72
N HIS A 108 -1.93 -17.82 -8.39
CA HIS A 108 -2.48 -18.03 -7.05
C HIS A 108 -4.02 -18.03 -7.07
N PRO A 109 -4.69 -18.91 -6.29
CA PRO A 109 -6.16 -18.94 -6.22
C PRO A 109 -6.74 -17.64 -5.65
N HIS A 110 -6.10 -17.07 -4.63
CA HIS A 110 -6.51 -15.79 -4.04
C HIS A 110 -6.04 -14.61 -4.91
N PRO A 111 -6.93 -13.73 -5.40
CA PRO A 111 -6.56 -12.61 -6.28
C PRO A 111 -5.55 -11.62 -5.67
N GLY A 112 -5.60 -11.43 -4.36
CA GLY A 112 -4.64 -10.57 -3.64
C GLY A 112 -3.27 -11.19 -3.40
N SER A 113 -3.00 -12.41 -3.88
CA SER A 113 -1.68 -13.05 -3.72
C SER A 113 -1.04 -13.43 -5.06
N ARG A 114 -1.50 -12.83 -6.16
CA ARG A 114 -1.02 -13.10 -7.53
C ARG A 114 0.22 -12.27 -7.92
N TRP A 115 0.97 -11.80 -6.93
CA TRP A 115 2.24 -11.11 -7.13
C TRP A 115 3.27 -11.67 -6.16
N ARG A 116 4.50 -11.85 -6.65
CA ARG A 116 5.70 -12.08 -5.86
C ARG A 116 6.58 -10.83 -5.87
N ILE A 117 7.42 -10.69 -4.86
CA ILE A 117 8.42 -9.62 -4.84
C ILE A 117 9.68 -10.09 -5.57
N THR A 118 10.20 -9.24 -6.45
CA THR A 118 11.51 -9.41 -7.10
C THR A 118 12.58 -8.55 -6.43
N ALA A 119 12.25 -7.33 -6.03
CA ALA A 119 13.12 -6.42 -5.31
C ALA A 119 12.33 -5.58 -4.29
N ALA A 120 12.98 -5.16 -3.21
CA ALA A 120 12.40 -4.22 -2.25
C ALA A 120 13.54 -3.50 -1.54
N ASP A 121 13.52 -2.17 -1.61
CA ASP A 121 14.63 -1.31 -1.21
C ASP A 121 14.11 -0.04 -0.55
N VAL A 122 14.91 0.51 0.37
CA VAL A 122 14.65 1.85 0.94
C VAL A 122 15.37 2.84 0.05
N CYS A 123 14.60 3.68 -0.64
CA CYS A 123 15.12 4.63 -1.62
C CYS A 123 14.92 6.05 -1.11
N SER A 124 15.90 6.91 -1.36
CA SER A 124 15.79 8.36 -1.24
C SER A 124 14.74 8.93 -2.21
N ASN A 125 14.29 10.16 -1.94
CA ASN A 125 13.37 10.85 -2.85
C ASN A 125 13.97 11.06 -4.27
N ASP A 126 15.29 11.23 -4.37
CA ASP A 126 15.99 11.38 -5.66
C ASP A 126 15.99 10.05 -6.43
N GLU A 127 16.36 8.95 -5.79
CA GLU A 127 16.28 7.60 -6.39
C GLU A 127 14.85 7.26 -6.82
N ILE A 128 13.84 7.59 -6.01
CA ILE A 128 12.42 7.40 -6.37
C ILE A 128 12.05 8.21 -7.61
N THR A 129 12.55 9.44 -7.71
CA THR A 129 12.32 10.31 -8.88
C THR A 129 12.93 9.70 -10.13
N GLU A 130 14.18 9.23 -10.05
CA GLU A 130 14.87 8.55 -11.15
C GLU A 130 14.12 7.30 -11.60
N ILE A 131 13.73 6.42 -10.67
CA ILE A 131 12.97 5.19 -10.96
C ILE A 131 11.64 5.53 -11.68
N LEU A 132 10.93 6.55 -11.21
CA LEU A 132 9.68 6.99 -11.83
C LEU A 132 9.89 7.59 -13.22
N GLN A 133 10.99 8.32 -13.45
CA GLN A 133 11.34 8.88 -14.75
C GLN A 133 11.68 7.78 -15.76
N GLU A 134 12.53 6.83 -15.36
CA GLU A 134 12.91 5.68 -16.19
C GLU A 134 11.70 4.83 -16.59
N ALA A 135 10.72 4.69 -15.68
CA ALA A 135 9.48 3.98 -15.96
C ALA A 135 8.45 4.79 -16.77
N GLY A 136 8.71 6.07 -17.07
CA GLY A 136 7.75 6.97 -17.75
C GLY A 136 6.53 7.31 -16.90
N LEU A 137 6.63 7.21 -15.57
CA LEU A 137 5.54 7.36 -14.61
C LEU A 137 5.66 8.63 -13.75
N TRP A 138 6.77 9.38 -13.90
CA TRP A 138 7.07 10.59 -13.13
C TRP A 138 5.99 11.66 -13.24
N GLU A 139 5.54 11.98 -14.45
CA GLU A 139 4.54 13.04 -14.68
C GLU A 139 3.22 12.69 -13.97
N GLN A 140 2.77 11.43 -14.07
CA GLN A 140 1.60 10.95 -13.33
C GLN A 140 1.79 11.07 -11.81
N TYR A 141 2.96 10.71 -11.29
CA TYR A 141 3.24 10.83 -9.86
C TYR A 141 3.25 12.30 -9.40
N ARG A 142 4.02 13.15 -10.09
CA ARG A 142 4.24 14.55 -9.75
C ARG A 142 2.96 15.37 -9.81
N ASP A 143 2.12 15.14 -10.81
CA ASP A 143 0.96 16.00 -11.08
C ASP A 143 -0.32 15.47 -10.42
N GLU A 144 -0.49 14.14 -10.33
CA GLU A 144 -1.71 13.55 -9.77
C GLU A 144 -1.55 13.10 -8.31
N ILE A 145 -0.42 12.49 -7.94
CA ILE A 145 -0.30 11.77 -6.66
C ILE A 145 0.34 12.64 -5.60
N PHE A 146 1.49 13.24 -5.90
CA PHE A 146 2.28 14.02 -4.96
C PHE A 146 1.51 15.19 -4.34
N PRO A 147 0.77 16.03 -5.09
CA PRO A 147 0.04 17.17 -4.52
C PRO A 147 -1.12 16.70 -3.62
N LEU A 148 -1.79 15.61 -4.02
CA LEU A 148 -2.87 15.02 -3.23
C LEU A 148 -2.36 14.46 -1.91
N HIS A 149 -1.22 13.77 -1.96
CA HIS A 149 -0.56 13.21 -0.79
C HIS A 149 -0.11 14.32 0.17
N ASN A 150 0.63 15.33 -0.31
CA ASN A 150 1.14 16.40 0.53
C ASN A 150 0.01 17.19 1.21
N ALA A 151 -1.07 17.49 0.49
CA ALA A 151 -2.23 18.14 1.10
C ALA A 151 -2.97 17.24 2.10
N ALA A 152 -2.94 15.92 1.95
CA ALA A 152 -3.48 14.99 2.94
C ALA A 152 -2.57 14.88 4.18
N ARG A 153 -1.25 14.87 3.96
CA ARG A 153 -0.20 14.82 4.97
C ARG A 153 -0.20 16.06 5.85
N GLU A 154 -0.20 17.25 5.26
CA GLU A 154 -0.26 18.53 5.97
C GLU A 154 -1.50 18.59 6.90
N ARG A 155 -2.68 18.19 6.38
CA ARG A 155 -3.90 18.10 7.20
C ARG A 155 -3.74 17.13 8.38
N LEU A 156 -3.21 15.93 8.15
CA LEU A 156 -3.01 14.94 9.21
C LEU A 156 -2.07 15.45 10.29
N ARG A 157 -0.94 16.04 9.90
CA ARG A 157 0.05 16.63 10.83
C ARG A 157 -0.58 17.76 11.65
N ASN A 158 -1.32 18.66 11.01
CA ASN A 158 -2.03 19.75 11.70
C ASN A 158 -3.09 19.24 12.69
N ASP A 159 -4.02 18.39 12.22
CA ASP A 159 -5.12 17.86 13.04
C ASP A 159 -4.61 17.04 14.23
N SER A 160 -3.48 16.36 14.05
CA SER A 160 -2.87 15.51 15.07
C SER A 160 -1.85 16.21 15.97
N ARG A 161 -1.51 17.48 15.68
CA ARG A 161 -0.39 18.22 16.31
C ARG A 161 0.94 17.45 16.19
N GLU A 162 1.30 17.08 14.96
CA GLU A 162 2.55 16.38 14.62
C GLU A 162 2.70 14.97 15.24
N ARG A 163 1.63 14.41 15.81
CA ARG A 163 1.65 13.06 16.39
C ARG A 163 1.50 11.97 15.34
N TRP A 164 0.87 12.29 14.21
CA TRP A 164 0.59 11.38 13.11
C TRP A 164 1.12 11.95 11.81
N ASP A 165 1.64 11.05 10.99
CA ASP A 165 2.13 11.35 9.66
C ASP A 165 1.85 10.16 8.73
N TYR A 166 2.36 10.21 7.50
CA TYR A 166 2.32 9.11 6.55
C TYR A 166 3.71 8.56 6.29
N VAL A 167 3.83 7.24 6.37
CA VAL A 167 4.87 6.50 5.66
C VAL A 167 4.29 5.96 4.36
N TYR A 168 5.07 5.77 3.31
CA TYR A 168 4.55 5.24 2.06
C TYR A 168 5.40 4.12 1.47
N ALA A 169 4.74 3.28 0.68
CA ALA A 169 5.39 2.34 -0.22
C ALA A 169 5.00 2.65 -1.67
N LEU A 170 5.97 2.55 -2.57
CA LEU A 170 5.78 2.63 -4.02
C LEU A 170 5.94 1.23 -4.60
N THR A 171 4.83 0.60 -4.98
CA THR A 171 4.86 -0.76 -5.54
C THR A 171 4.79 -0.72 -7.06
N PHE A 172 5.81 -1.21 -7.73
CA PHE A 172 5.87 -1.42 -9.17
C PHE A 172 5.42 -2.84 -9.53
N ALA A 173 4.66 -2.89 -10.60
CA ALA A 173 4.14 -4.09 -11.22
C ALA A 173 4.60 -4.09 -12.67
N ALA A 174 5.66 -4.84 -12.95
CA ALA A 174 5.99 -5.22 -14.32
C ALA A 174 5.11 -6.43 -14.67
N ASN A 175 4.32 -6.37 -15.75
CA ASN A 175 3.58 -7.53 -16.23
C ASN A 175 4.44 -8.37 -17.18
N ASP A 176 5.53 -8.88 -16.63
CA ASP A 176 6.55 -9.66 -17.28
C ASP A 176 6.69 -11.04 -16.62
N GLY A 177 7.76 -11.75 -16.98
CA GLY A 177 7.99 -13.10 -16.49
C GLY A 177 7.09 -14.16 -17.13
N LYS A 178 7.25 -15.40 -16.66
CA LYS A 178 6.59 -16.59 -17.22
C LYS A 178 5.09 -16.64 -16.92
N ASP A 179 4.66 -15.99 -15.84
CA ASP A 179 3.29 -16.02 -15.32
C ASP A 179 2.54 -14.71 -15.60
N LYS A 180 3.02 -13.90 -16.55
CA LYS A 180 2.41 -12.63 -16.94
C LYS A 180 0.93 -12.78 -17.27
N PHE A 181 0.15 -11.78 -16.91
CA PHE A 181 -1.24 -11.68 -17.32
C PHE A 181 -1.34 -11.40 -18.82
N GLU A 182 -2.39 -11.90 -19.46
CA GLU A 182 -2.65 -11.61 -20.88
C GLU A 182 -3.05 -10.14 -21.09
N GLY A 183 -2.54 -9.53 -22.17
CA GLY A 183 -2.99 -8.23 -22.67
C GLY A 183 -2.17 -7.01 -22.21
N GLU A 184 -2.16 -6.71 -20.91
CA GLU A 184 -1.64 -5.41 -20.42
C GLU A 184 -0.12 -5.49 -20.18
N HIS A 185 0.71 -4.95 -21.07
CA HIS A 185 2.18 -5.06 -20.93
C HIS A 185 2.86 -3.85 -20.31
N SER A 186 2.19 -2.69 -20.29
CA SER A 186 2.78 -1.47 -19.72
C SER A 186 2.99 -1.63 -18.21
N PRO A 187 4.18 -1.30 -17.69
CA PRO A 187 4.41 -1.32 -16.26
C PRO A 187 3.48 -0.33 -15.58
N THR A 188 3.12 -0.65 -14.35
CA THR A 188 2.25 0.22 -13.56
C THR A 188 2.76 0.31 -12.15
N PHE A 189 2.36 1.36 -11.43
CA PHE A 189 2.74 1.52 -10.03
C PHE A 189 1.55 1.86 -9.16
N ARG A 190 1.71 1.63 -7.86
CA ARG A 190 0.77 2.05 -6.84
C ARG A 190 1.52 2.71 -5.69
N PHE A 191 1.27 4.00 -5.52
CA PHE A 191 1.62 4.73 -4.31
C PHE A 191 0.63 4.35 -3.20
N THR A 192 1.16 3.87 -2.07
CA THR A 192 0.37 3.45 -0.92
C THR A 192 0.83 4.19 0.32
N PRO A 193 0.11 5.24 0.76
CA PRO A 193 0.36 5.89 2.03
C PRO A 193 -0.27 5.10 3.18
N PHE A 194 0.42 5.05 4.31
CA PHE A 194 -0.02 4.43 5.55
C PHE A 194 0.12 5.43 6.70
N ASP A 195 -0.96 5.62 7.45
CA ASP A 195 -0.98 6.47 8.64
C ASP A 195 -0.06 5.83 9.70
N VAL A 196 0.88 6.61 10.24
CA VAL A 196 1.81 6.17 11.27
C VAL A 196 1.85 7.21 12.40
N GLY A 197 1.73 6.74 13.64
CA GLY A 197 1.76 7.59 14.83
C GLY A 197 3.08 7.44 15.58
N ARG A 198 3.71 8.55 15.98
CA ARG A 198 5.01 8.51 16.68
C ARG A 198 4.92 7.71 17.98
N GLY A 199 3.94 8.02 18.83
CA GLY A 199 3.74 7.28 20.08
C GLY A 199 3.37 5.80 19.89
N VAL A 200 2.82 5.42 18.73
CA VAL A 200 2.54 4.03 18.38
C VAL A 200 3.85 3.30 18.04
N VAL A 201 4.73 3.95 17.27
CA VAL A 201 6.06 3.42 16.93
C VAL A 201 6.94 3.32 18.17
N ASP A 202 6.93 4.32 19.05
CA ASP A 202 7.69 4.33 20.29
C ASP A 202 7.28 3.18 21.24
N ALA A 203 5.98 2.88 21.28
CA ALA A 203 5.41 1.82 22.11
C ALA A 203 5.68 0.40 21.59
N LEU A 204 6.20 0.24 20.36
CA LEU A 204 6.52 -1.08 19.83
C LEU A 204 7.70 -1.72 20.56
N PRO A 205 7.63 -3.05 20.82
CA PRO A 205 8.72 -3.81 21.42
C PRO A 205 9.99 -3.76 20.55
N ASN A 206 11.17 -3.84 21.15
CA ASN A 206 12.44 -3.77 20.39
C ASN A 206 12.59 -4.94 19.42
N GLU A 207 12.07 -6.10 19.82
CA GLU A 207 11.99 -7.33 19.03
C GLU A 207 11.25 -7.11 17.71
N PHE A 208 10.35 -6.11 17.62
CA PHE A 208 9.72 -5.75 16.36
C PHE A 208 10.72 -5.20 15.34
N PHE A 209 11.75 -4.48 15.79
CA PHE A 209 12.76 -3.81 14.95
C PHE A 209 13.99 -4.68 14.69
N GLU A 210 14.23 -5.71 15.49
CA GLU A 210 15.33 -6.66 15.32
C GLU A 210 15.07 -7.68 14.20
N VAL A 211 13.84 -7.76 13.70
CA VAL A 211 13.47 -8.62 12.56
C VAL A 211 14.10 -8.09 11.27
N ASP A 212 14.78 -8.96 10.51
CA ASP A 212 15.15 -8.69 9.12
C ASP A 212 13.89 -8.41 8.30
N TRP A 213 13.65 -7.13 8.02
CA TRP A 213 12.43 -6.66 7.40
C TRP A 213 12.28 -7.20 5.98
N LEU A 214 13.38 -7.41 5.25
CA LEU A 214 13.35 -7.86 3.86
C LEU A 214 13.04 -9.35 3.80
N GLN A 215 13.67 -10.14 4.68
CA GLN A 215 13.38 -11.57 4.80
C GLN A 215 11.94 -11.81 5.28
N ASP A 216 11.46 -11.07 6.29
CA ASP A 216 10.08 -11.18 6.79
C ASP A 216 9.05 -10.75 5.74
N LEU A 217 9.30 -9.66 5.02
CA LEU A 217 8.44 -9.22 3.90
C LEU A 217 8.32 -10.32 2.85
N ARG A 218 9.45 -10.87 2.38
CA ARG A 218 9.50 -11.92 1.37
C ARG A 218 8.77 -13.18 1.84
N SER A 219 9.08 -13.69 3.04
CA SER A 219 8.42 -14.90 3.56
C SER A 219 6.90 -14.72 3.66
N ARG A 220 6.41 -13.59 4.18
CA ARG A 220 4.97 -13.33 4.33
C ARG A 220 4.23 -13.27 3.01
N ILE A 221 4.82 -12.66 1.99
CA ILE A 221 4.20 -12.57 0.67
C ILE A 221 4.31 -13.91 -0.05
N GLU A 222 5.49 -14.52 -0.05
CA GLU A 222 5.72 -15.75 -0.79
C GLU A 222 4.88 -16.91 -0.24
N GLU A 223 4.78 -17.03 1.08
CA GLU A 223 4.01 -18.07 1.77
C GLU A 223 2.53 -17.72 1.97
N ASP A 224 2.07 -16.57 1.45
CA ASP A 224 0.69 -16.08 1.57
C ASP A 224 0.21 -15.91 3.03
N ARG A 225 1.10 -15.42 3.91
CA ARG A 225 0.90 -15.22 5.36
C ARG A 225 0.87 -13.71 5.72
N PRO A 226 -0.16 -12.96 5.30
CA PRO A 226 -0.29 -11.55 5.66
C PRO A 226 -0.37 -11.39 7.18
N MET A 227 0.17 -10.30 7.72
CA MET A 227 -0.03 -9.96 9.13
C MET A 227 -1.52 -9.69 9.37
N ASN A 228 -2.13 -10.45 10.28
CA ASN A 228 -3.57 -10.34 10.56
C ASN A 228 -3.91 -9.26 11.59
N ASN A 229 -2.90 -8.63 12.19
CA ASN A 229 -2.94 -7.40 12.98
C ASN A 229 -1.48 -7.02 13.27
N VAL A 230 -1.16 -5.73 13.27
CA VAL A 230 -0.06 -5.24 14.10
C VAL A 230 -0.72 -4.59 15.32
N PRO A 231 -0.13 -4.58 16.52
CA PRO A 231 -0.66 -3.89 17.71
C PRO A 231 -0.79 -2.35 17.58
N PHE A 232 -1.06 -1.84 16.37
CA PHE A 232 -1.30 -0.43 16.05
C PHE A 232 -2.76 -0.01 16.19
N ALA A 233 -3.65 -0.93 16.56
CA ALA A 233 -5.01 -0.57 16.92
C ALA A 233 -4.99 0.13 18.29
N ILE A 234 -5.09 1.46 18.26
CA ILE A 234 -5.61 2.22 19.40
C ILE A 234 -7.06 1.81 19.63
#